data_AF-A0A2V1CY49-F1
#
_entry.id   AF-A0A2V1CY49-F1
#
_cell.length_a   1.000
_cell.length_b   1.000
_cell.length_c   1.000
_cell.angle_alpha   90.00
_cell.angle_beta   90.00
_cell.angle_gamma   90.00
#
_symmetry.space_group_name_H-M   'P 1'
#
loop_
_entity.id
_entity.type
_entity.pdbx_description
1 polymer ?
#
loop_
_entity_poly.entity_id
_entity_poly.type
_entity_poly.pdbx_seq_one_letter_code
_entity_poly.pdbx_strand_id
1 'polypeptide(L)'
;MHDASLPTLPKHGAAALLNAINARIESETQSVESILRSIKQLLDNKKKTSDKSTRLDDSSHPLLFELRQYLGYPGIRIDTELVFGLSLLLESTKTFIFKGEDVNDVNCRMKTLRFAMEFQNCIKKITDYTNPRLAENHSEDMMVGLLNIKDMLKDFIAESRLDLYYQSPWVAGCQAVEFLSLALEAGMNLMNQRGIVACVLHMYNLVHQLGTECPKIPLLETLCDFFVQQIFLGSRPTRNFQTIWHRYQGGSIQNDGGMRRMGLPKKKRDKDDDWVKKRINTDALSFFHDHFDTGYRGSTAFWASALTNGKEKKIKDKDLNRIERELKDKPMTDILLKMKNLVEPEFSSSVPVARINFLAIYKLCSEVLLEVARLYCADVPAELELYPSDMSMVDVPCEFGFFGLSILEVDTRMKSKKGKSGLKNHGCLKLMRDALVRVCEGKSIEEFLWKEL
;
A
#
# COMPACT_ATOMS: atom_id res chain seq x y z
N MET A 1 -17.10 54.08 -33.90
CA MET A 1 -16.99 52.65 -34.23
C MET A 1 -15.81 52.51 -35.16
N HIS A 2 -14.66 52.09 -34.63
CA HIS A 2 -13.48 51.80 -35.45
C HIS A 2 -13.69 50.43 -36.09
N ASP A 3 -13.73 50.44 -37.42
CA ASP A 3 -13.80 49.27 -38.28
C ASP A 3 -12.40 48.62 -38.29
N ALA A 4 -12.16 47.73 -37.32
CA ALA A 4 -10.93 46.97 -37.24
C ALA A 4 -10.99 45.85 -38.28
N SER A 5 -10.49 46.13 -39.49
CA SER A 5 -10.29 45.13 -40.53
C SER A 5 -9.46 43.97 -39.95
N LEU A 6 -10.06 42.79 -39.84
CA LEU A 6 -9.39 41.57 -39.43
C LEU A 6 -8.14 41.37 -40.30
N PRO A 7 -6.95 41.15 -39.71
CA PRO A 7 -5.73 41.00 -40.47
C PRO A 7 -5.83 39.75 -41.35
N THR A 8 -5.96 39.97 -42.67
CA THR A 8 -5.93 38.90 -43.66
C THR A 8 -4.51 38.33 -43.73
N LEU A 9 -4.35 37.07 -43.33
CA LEU A 9 -3.11 36.32 -43.49
C LEU A 9 -2.65 36.38 -44.97
N PRO A 10 -1.36 36.66 -45.24
CA PRO A 10 -0.83 36.64 -46.60
C PRO A 10 -1.14 35.30 -47.28
N LYS A 11 -1.52 35.32 -48.57
CA LYS A 11 -1.93 34.12 -49.32
C LYS A 11 -0.92 32.95 -49.24
N HIS A 12 0.37 33.25 -49.08
CA HIS A 12 1.43 32.24 -48.90
C HIS A 12 1.47 31.62 -47.49
N GLY A 13 1.08 32.37 -46.45
CA GLY A 13 0.97 31.88 -45.07
C GLY A 13 -0.28 31.03 -44.82
N ALA A 14 -1.38 31.33 -45.52
CA ALA A 14 -2.62 30.57 -45.41
C ALA A 14 -2.47 29.11 -45.90
N ALA A 15 -1.75 28.89 -47.00
CA ALA A 15 -1.51 27.55 -47.54
C ALA A 15 -0.60 26.71 -46.61
N ALA A 16 0.48 27.31 -46.08
CA ALA A 16 1.36 26.65 -45.13
C ALA A 16 0.62 26.28 -43.82
N LEU A 17 -0.21 27.20 -43.32
CA LEU A 17 -1.06 26.95 -42.15
C LEU A 17 -2.07 25.83 -42.41
N LEU A 18 -2.75 25.84 -43.56
CA LEU A 18 -3.72 24.80 -43.92
C LEU A 18 -3.05 23.42 -44.02
N ASN A 19 -1.85 23.36 -44.62
CA ASN A 19 -1.07 22.13 -44.71
C ASN A 19 -0.64 21.62 -43.33
N ALA A 20 -0.21 22.51 -42.42
CA ALA A 20 0.13 22.16 -41.04
C ALA A 20 -1.10 21.65 -40.26
N ILE A 21 -2.26 22.29 -40.44
CA ILE A 21 -3.53 21.85 -39.86
C ILE A 21 -3.91 20.46 -40.38
N ASN A 22 -3.84 20.23 -41.69
CA ASN A 22 -4.18 18.94 -42.29
C ASN A 22 -3.24 17.82 -41.84
N ALA A 23 -1.92 18.08 -41.82
CA ALA A 23 -0.93 17.13 -41.32
C ALA A 23 -1.17 16.75 -39.85
N ARG A 24 -1.58 17.74 -39.04
CA ARG A 24 -1.97 17.52 -37.64
C ARG A 24 -3.24 16.67 -37.54
N ILE A 25 -4.30 16.99 -38.30
CA ILE A 25 -5.55 16.21 -38.30
C ILE A 25 -5.29 14.76 -38.71
N GLU A 26 -4.45 14.54 -39.72
CA GLU A 26 -4.07 13.20 -40.18
C GLU A 26 -3.32 12.41 -39.11
N SER A 27 -2.32 13.03 -38.47
CA SER A 27 -1.58 12.43 -37.35
C SER A 27 -2.49 12.08 -36.16
N GLU A 28 -3.43 12.97 -35.83
CA GLU A 28 -4.42 12.75 -34.78
C GLU A 28 -5.35 11.57 -35.12
N THR A 29 -5.82 11.49 -36.37
CA THR A 29 -6.69 10.41 -36.85
C THR A 29 -5.99 9.06 -36.77
N GLN A 30 -4.74 8.98 -37.22
CA GLN A 30 -3.93 7.76 -37.14
C GLN A 30 -3.70 7.31 -35.68
N SER A 31 -3.53 8.26 -34.76
CA SER A 31 -3.36 7.97 -33.33
C SER A 31 -4.63 7.38 -32.72
N VAL A 32 -5.80 7.95 -33.04
CA VAL A 32 -7.10 7.42 -32.62
C VAL A 32 -7.34 6.03 -33.18
N GLU A 33 -7.10 5.81 -34.47
CA GLU A 33 -7.25 4.50 -35.11
C GLU A 33 -6.32 3.44 -34.47
N SER A 34 -5.10 3.83 -34.13
CA SER A 34 -4.14 2.97 -33.43
C SER A 34 -4.68 2.53 -32.06
N ILE A 35 -5.21 3.47 -31.26
CA ILE A 35 -5.82 3.18 -29.96
C ILE A 35 -7.02 2.23 -30.10
N LEU A 36 -7.93 2.53 -31.02
CA LEU A 36 -9.13 1.69 -31.26
C LEU A 36 -8.75 0.28 -31.74
N ARG A 37 -7.70 0.16 -32.57
CA ARG A 37 -7.17 -1.13 -33.01
C ARG A 37 -6.63 -1.95 -31.84
N SER A 38 -5.88 -1.33 -30.93
CA SER A 38 -5.37 -2.00 -29.73
C SER A 38 -6.48 -2.49 -28.81
N ILE A 39 -7.52 -1.67 -28.59
CA ILE A 39 -8.72 -2.06 -27.84
C ILE A 39 -9.40 -3.27 -28.50
N LYS A 40 -9.60 -3.23 -29.82
CA LYS A 40 -10.20 -4.35 -30.56
C LYS A 40 -9.38 -5.64 -30.41
N GLN A 41 -8.06 -5.55 -30.51
CA GLN A 41 -7.17 -6.71 -30.30
C GLN A 41 -7.28 -7.27 -28.87
N LEU A 42 -7.47 -6.43 -27.85
CA LEU A 42 -7.71 -6.89 -26.47
C LEU A 42 -9.02 -7.68 -26.37
N LEU A 43 -10.09 -7.16 -26.96
CA LEU A 43 -11.40 -7.83 -26.97
C LEU A 43 -11.35 -9.17 -27.70
N ASP A 44 -10.65 -9.24 -28.83
CA ASP A 44 -10.50 -10.48 -29.62
C ASP A 44 -9.62 -11.51 -28.91
N ASN A 45 -8.55 -11.09 -28.22
CA ASN A 45 -7.65 -11.97 -27.49
C ASN A 45 -8.31 -12.60 -26.25
N LYS A 46 -9.17 -11.88 -25.53
CA LYS A 46 -9.89 -12.44 -24.36
C LYS A 46 -10.91 -13.50 -24.75
N LYS A 47 -11.57 -13.41 -25.91
CA LYS A 47 -12.49 -14.46 -26.41
C LYS A 47 -11.81 -15.82 -26.59
N LYS A 48 -10.48 -15.84 -26.81
CA LYS A 48 -9.70 -17.07 -27.02
C LYS A 48 -9.15 -17.70 -25.75
N THR A 49 -9.23 -17.02 -24.60
CA THR A 49 -8.53 -17.42 -23.37
C THR A 49 -9.45 -17.53 -22.14
N SER A 50 -10.75 -17.83 -22.33
CA SER A 50 -11.74 -17.89 -21.24
C SER A 50 -11.42 -18.89 -20.12
N ASP A 51 -10.42 -19.77 -20.29
CA ASP A 51 -10.11 -20.85 -19.35
C ASP A 51 -8.98 -20.55 -18.35
N LYS A 52 -8.36 -19.36 -18.36
CA LYS A 52 -7.28 -19.03 -17.40
C LYS A 52 -7.61 -17.80 -16.56
N SER A 53 -7.98 -18.04 -15.30
CA SER A 53 -8.37 -17.06 -14.29
C SER A 53 -7.23 -16.17 -13.74
N THR A 54 -6.11 -16.04 -14.45
CA THR A 54 -4.90 -15.35 -13.95
C THR A 54 -4.60 -14.02 -14.68
N ARG A 55 -5.41 -13.61 -15.66
CA ARG A 55 -5.21 -12.33 -16.34
C ARG A 55 -5.88 -11.19 -15.59
N LEU A 56 -5.16 -10.07 -15.49
CA LEU A 56 -5.68 -8.76 -15.12
C LEU A 56 -7.14 -8.60 -15.58
N ASP A 57 -7.99 -8.27 -14.62
CA ASP A 57 -9.41 -8.09 -14.84
C ASP A 57 -9.63 -6.92 -15.83
N ASP A 58 -10.80 -6.89 -16.49
CA ASP A 58 -11.17 -5.78 -17.38
C ASP A 58 -11.09 -4.43 -16.65
N SER A 59 -11.14 -4.41 -15.31
CA SER A 59 -10.94 -3.22 -14.45
C SER A 59 -9.59 -2.52 -14.60
N SER A 60 -8.54 -3.23 -15.03
CA SER A 60 -7.22 -2.67 -15.32
C SER A 60 -7.16 -1.85 -16.63
N HIS A 61 -8.20 -1.98 -17.47
CA HIS A 61 -8.28 -1.38 -18.80
C HIS A 61 -9.52 -0.48 -18.88
N PRO A 62 -9.35 0.86 -18.84
CA PRO A 62 -10.50 1.76 -18.84
C PRO A 62 -11.37 1.52 -20.07
N LEU A 63 -12.69 1.48 -19.84
CA LEU A 63 -13.75 1.36 -20.85
C LEU A 63 -13.83 -0.01 -21.55
N LEU A 64 -12.96 -0.98 -21.20
CA LEU A 64 -12.92 -2.25 -21.92
C LEU A 64 -14.20 -3.06 -21.72
N PHE A 65 -14.79 -3.01 -20.52
CA PHE A 65 -16.05 -3.66 -20.20
C PHE A 65 -17.21 -3.06 -21.00
N GLU A 66 -17.34 -1.74 -20.97
CA GLU A 66 -18.38 -0.97 -21.66
C GLU A 66 -18.28 -1.17 -23.17
N LEU A 67 -17.07 -1.12 -23.72
CA LEU A 67 -16.81 -1.40 -25.14
C LEU A 67 -17.15 -2.84 -25.53
N ARG A 68 -16.87 -3.81 -24.66
CA ARG A 68 -17.25 -5.19 -24.88
C ARG A 68 -18.76 -5.37 -24.93
N GLN A 69 -19.48 -4.73 -24.02
CA GLN A 69 -20.95 -4.77 -24.02
C GLN A 69 -21.50 -4.15 -25.30
N TYR A 70 -21.05 -2.95 -25.66
CA TYR A 70 -21.49 -2.28 -26.86
C TYR A 70 -21.21 -3.10 -28.14
N LEU A 71 -20.00 -3.64 -28.29
CA LEU A 71 -19.60 -4.40 -29.49
C LEU A 71 -20.15 -5.84 -29.50
N GLY A 72 -20.47 -6.40 -28.34
CA GLY A 72 -20.90 -7.79 -28.18
C GLY A 72 -22.38 -8.03 -28.44
N TYR A 73 -23.22 -6.99 -28.32
CA TYR A 73 -24.67 -7.12 -28.40
C TYR A 73 -25.27 -6.19 -29.46
N PRO A 74 -25.69 -6.74 -30.62
CA PRO A 74 -26.40 -5.97 -31.64
C PRO A 74 -27.66 -5.34 -31.04
N GLY A 75 -27.74 -4.00 -31.04
CA GLY A 75 -28.90 -3.25 -30.55
C GLY A 75 -28.74 -2.54 -29.21
N ILE A 76 -27.61 -2.70 -28.50
CA ILE A 76 -27.30 -1.82 -27.36
C ILE A 76 -27.04 -0.40 -27.88
N ARG A 77 -27.75 0.58 -27.33
CA ARG A 77 -27.50 2.00 -27.62
C ARG A 77 -26.20 2.42 -26.94
N ILE A 78 -25.40 3.23 -27.63
CA ILE A 78 -24.23 3.87 -27.03
C ILE A 78 -24.73 4.77 -25.90
N ASP A 79 -24.28 4.52 -24.67
CA ASP A 79 -24.56 5.40 -23.54
C ASP A 79 -23.64 6.64 -23.55
N THR A 80 -24.03 7.68 -22.80
CA THR A 80 -23.25 8.92 -22.74
C THR A 80 -21.93 8.73 -22.01
N GLU A 81 -21.86 7.78 -21.07
CA GLU A 81 -20.70 7.49 -20.24
C GLU A 81 -19.54 6.93 -21.08
N LEU A 82 -19.83 6.02 -22.00
CA LEU A 82 -18.88 5.44 -22.94
C LEU A 82 -18.37 6.49 -23.94
N VAL A 83 -19.23 7.35 -24.48
CA VAL A 83 -18.82 8.44 -25.39
C VAL A 83 -17.91 9.41 -24.65
N PHE A 84 -18.31 9.83 -23.45
CA PHE A 84 -17.53 10.73 -22.62
C PHE A 84 -16.19 10.11 -22.24
N GLY A 85 -16.19 8.86 -21.79
CA GLY A 85 -14.99 8.11 -21.43
C GLY A 85 -14.03 7.98 -22.62
N LEU A 86 -14.51 7.57 -23.79
CA LEU A 86 -13.66 7.48 -24.99
C LEU A 86 -13.08 8.84 -25.37
N SER A 87 -13.88 9.90 -25.31
CA SER A 87 -13.41 11.25 -25.58
C SER A 87 -12.32 11.66 -24.60
N LEU A 88 -12.51 11.40 -23.30
CA LEU A 88 -11.51 11.68 -22.27
C LEU A 88 -10.24 10.85 -22.47
N LEU A 89 -10.33 9.58 -22.84
CA LEU A 89 -9.18 8.72 -23.14
C LEU A 89 -8.38 9.26 -24.34
N LEU A 90 -9.05 9.63 -25.43
CA LEU A 90 -8.40 10.14 -26.63
C LEU A 90 -7.75 11.51 -26.37
N GLU A 91 -8.49 12.44 -25.75
CA GLU A 91 -7.98 13.80 -25.48
C GLU A 91 -6.84 13.79 -24.45
N SER A 92 -6.94 12.97 -23.40
CA SER A 92 -5.86 12.84 -22.40
C SER A 92 -4.60 12.23 -23.01
N THR A 93 -4.75 11.21 -23.86
CA THR A 93 -3.64 10.58 -24.58
C THR A 93 -2.99 11.55 -25.56
N LYS A 94 -3.78 12.27 -26.35
CA LYS A 94 -3.32 13.30 -27.28
C LYS A 94 -2.54 14.40 -26.56
N THR A 95 -3.13 14.98 -25.52
CA THR A 95 -2.51 16.07 -24.73
C THR A 95 -1.22 15.62 -24.04
N PHE A 96 -1.13 14.33 -23.69
CA PHE A 96 0.08 13.80 -23.08
C PHE A 96 1.19 13.49 -24.08
N ILE A 97 0.86 12.92 -25.24
CA ILE A 97 1.86 12.60 -26.28
C ILE A 97 2.49 13.89 -26.79
N PHE A 98 1.72 14.96 -26.94
CA PHE A 98 2.20 16.23 -27.48
C PHE A 98 2.27 17.30 -26.39
N LYS A 99 3.49 17.62 -25.92
CA LYS A 99 3.76 18.75 -25.02
C LYS A 99 4.02 20.00 -25.84
N GLY A 100 2.95 20.63 -26.32
CA GLY A 100 3.07 21.72 -27.28
C GLY A 100 3.40 21.18 -28.67
N GLU A 101 4.57 21.54 -29.21
CA GLU A 101 5.06 21.01 -30.49
C GLU A 101 5.95 19.77 -30.33
N ASP A 102 6.43 19.50 -29.11
CA ASP A 102 7.35 18.40 -28.82
C ASP A 102 6.61 17.11 -28.44
N VAL A 103 7.20 15.97 -28.81
CA VAL A 103 6.76 14.66 -28.33
C VAL A 103 7.24 14.46 -26.90
N ASN A 104 6.33 14.01 -26.03
CA ASN A 104 6.65 13.68 -24.65
C ASN A 104 7.56 12.44 -24.60
N ASP A 105 8.70 12.59 -23.92
CA ASP A 105 9.73 11.57 -23.73
C ASP A 105 9.33 10.53 -22.66
N VAL A 106 8.30 10.82 -21.87
CA VAL A 106 7.81 9.92 -20.82
C VAL A 106 6.95 8.81 -21.43
N ASN A 107 7.42 7.57 -21.31
CA ASN A 107 6.62 6.39 -21.62
C ASN A 107 5.94 5.84 -20.35
N CYS A 108 4.63 6.09 -20.21
CA CYS A 108 3.86 5.68 -19.03
C CYS A 108 3.86 4.15 -18.84
N ARG A 109 3.72 3.39 -19.92
CA ARG A 109 3.77 1.92 -19.89
C ARG A 109 5.08 1.41 -19.32
N MET A 110 6.20 2.02 -19.71
CA MET A 110 7.52 1.64 -19.20
C MET A 110 7.67 1.94 -17.71
N LYS A 111 7.13 3.05 -17.21
CA LYS A 111 7.10 3.34 -15.75
C LYS A 111 6.32 2.26 -15.00
N THR A 112 5.10 1.94 -15.46
CA THR A 112 4.28 0.90 -14.84
C THR A 112 4.95 -0.48 -14.90
N LEU A 113 5.64 -0.81 -15.99
CA LEU A 113 6.43 -2.06 -16.11
C LEU A 113 7.57 -2.12 -15.10
N ARG A 114 8.33 -1.05 -14.93
CA ARG A 114 9.42 -1.00 -13.95
C ARG A 114 8.90 -1.13 -12.53
N PHE A 115 7.78 -0.47 -12.21
CA PHE A 115 7.12 -0.65 -10.92
C PHE A 115 6.65 -2.10 -10.70
N ALA A 116 6.01 -2.73 -11.70
CA ALA A 116 5.62 -4.14 -11.61
C ALA A 116 6.82 -5.08 -11.38
N MET A 117 7.97 -4.81 -12.04
CA MET A 117 9.21 -5.56 -11.81
C MET A 117 9.76 -5.35 -10.39
N GLU A 118 9.75 -4.12 -9.89
CA GLU A 118 10.17 -3.80 -8.52
C GLU A 118 9.29 -4.53 -7.49
N PHE A 119 7.96 -4.47 -7.66
CA PHE A 119 7.00 -5.14 -6.80
C PHE A 119 7.18 -6.67 -6.82
N GLN A 120 7.29 -7.26 -8.01
CA GLN A 120 7.53 -8.70 -8.15
C GLN A 120 8.83 -9.13 -7.46
N ASN A 121 9.89 -8.33 -7.58
CA ASN A 121 11.17 -8.61 -6.93
C ASN A 121 11.08 -8.53 -5.40
N CYS A 122 10.24 -7.66 -4.85
CA CYS A 122 9.98 -7.62 -3.41
C CYS A 122 9.27 -8.88 -2.93
N ILE A 123 8.24 -9.34 -3.67
CA ILE A 123 7.57 -10.60 -3.37
C ILE A 123 8.55 -11.77 -3.42
N LYS A 124 9.38 -11.86 -4.47
CA LYS A 124 10.38 -12.93 -4.61
C LYS A 124 11.28 -13.04 -3.38
N LYS A 125 11.73 -11.91 -2.82
CA LYS A 125 12.59 -11.86 -1.62
C LYS A 125 11.90 -12.36 -0.34
N ILE A 126 10.57 -12.26 -0.27
CA ILE A 126 9.78 -12.74 0.87
C ILE A 126 9.48 -14.23 0.71
N THR A 127 9.11 -14.65 -0.50
CA THR A 127 8.75 -16.04 -0.82
C THR A 127 9.96 -16.92 -1.16
N ASP A 128 11.18 -16.48 -0.86
CA ASP A 128 12.40 -17.19 -1.25
C ASP A 128 12.63 -18.41 -0.36
N TYR A 129 12.34 -19.60 -0.89
CA TYR A 129 12.56 -20.87 -0.18
C TYR A 129 14.03 -21.19 0.10
N THR A 130 14.98 -20.50 -0.54
CA THR A 130 16.40 -20.63 -0.15
C THR A 130 16.69 -20.00 1.21
N ASN A 131 15.78 -19.16 1.70
CA ASN A 131 15.74 -18.68 3.08
C ASN A 131 14.50 -19.26 3.79
N PRO A 132 14.52 -20.56 4.18
CA PRO A 132 13.36 -21.22 4.79
C PRO A 132 12.88 -20.50 6.05
N ARG A 133 13.80 -19.87 6.78
CA ARG A 133 13.53 -19.08 7.99
C ARG A 133 12.68 -17.85 7.75
N LEU A 134 12.58 -17.35 6.52
CA LEU A 134 11.66 -16.27 6.15
C LEU A 134 10.39 -16.84 5.52
N ALA A 135 10.52 -17.78 4.58
CA ALA A 135 9.40 -18.36 3.85
C ALA A 135 8.41 -19.15 4.74
N GLU A 136 8.89 -19.84 5.77
CA GLU A 136 8.06 -20.64 6.70
C GLU A 136 7.35 -19.78 7.78
N ASN A 137 7.63 -18.48 7.83
CA ASN A 137 6.95 -17.56 8.74
C ASN A 137 5.55 -17.16 8.31
N HIS A 138 5.18 -17.55 7.10
CA HIS A 138 3.91 -17.21 6.50
C HIS A 138 2.89 -18.33 6.75
N SER A 139 1.61 -17.98 6.74
CA SER A 139 0.56 -18.98 6.57
C SER A 139 0.52 -19.44 5.12
N GLU A 140 -0.11 -20.57 4.89
CA GLU A 140 -0.35 -21.10 3.56
C GLU A 140 -1.12 -20.10 2.68
N ASP A 141 -2.23 -19.55 3.17
CA ASP A 141 -3.04 -18.57 2.42
C ASP A 141 -2.27 -17.30 2.05
N MET A 142 -1.40 -16.80 2.94
CA MET A 142 -0.56 -15.64 2.62
C MET A 142 0.42 -15.97 1.50
N MET A 143 1.05 -17.15 1.57
CA MET A 143 1.98 -17.60 0.54
C MET A 143 1.28 -17.78 -0.80
N VAL A 144 0.10 -18.40 -0.82
CA VAL A 144 -0.71 -18.56 -2.02
C VAL A 144 -1.08 -17.19 -2.60
N GLY A 145 -1.53 -16.24 -1.77
CA GLY A 145 -1.85 -14.88 -2.19
C GLY A 145 -0.65 -14.16 -2.82
N LEU A 146 0.52 -14.20 -2.18
CA LEU A 146 1.75 -13.60 -2.71
C LEU A 146 2.20 -14.25 -4.02
N LEU A 147 2.11 -15.58 -4.13
CA LEU A 147 2.47 -16.30 -5.36
C LEU A 147 1.52 -15.97 -6.51
N ASN A 148 0.21 -15.86 -6.24
CA ASN A 148 -0.78 -15.44 -7.24
C ASN A 148 -0.48 -14.03 -7.76
N ILE A 149 -0.16 -13.08 -6.88
CA ILE A 149 0.25 -11.72 -7.28
C ILE A 149 1.55 -11.78 -8.10
N LYS A 150 2.53 -12.59 -7.70
CA LYS A 150 3.81 -12.75 -8.42
C LYS A 150 3.60 -13.25 -9.85
N ASP A 151 2.72 -14.23 -10.03
CA ASP A 151 2.41 -14.82 -11.33
C ASP A 151 1.60 -13.85 -12.21
N MET A 152 0.64 -13.12 -11.64
CA MET A 152 -0.07 -12.04 -12.34
C MET A 152 0.91 -10.95 -12.82
N LEU A 153 1.86 -10.52 -11.97
CA LEU A 153 2.90 -9.56 -12.36
C LEU A 153 3.82 -10.14 -13.45
N LYS A 154 4.13 -11.43 -13.39
CA LYS A 154 4.94 -12.12 -14.41
C LYS A 154 4.26 -12.07 -15.77
N ASP A 155 2.96 -12.35 -15.81
CA ASP A 155 2.17 -12.30 -17.04
C ASP A 155 2.12 -10.86 -17.59
N PHE A 156 1.92 -9.87 -16.74
CA PHE A 156 1.93 -8.46 -17.13
C PHE A 156 3.29 -7.97 -17.67
N ILE A 157 4.38 -8.39 -17.03
CA ILE A 157 5.76 -8.05 -17.44
C ILE A 157 6.10 -8.71 -18.79
N ALA A 158 5.61 -9.92 -19.03
CA ALA A 158 5.82 -10.65 -20.28
C ALA A 158 4.99 -10.09 -21.45
N GLU A 159 3.97 -9.27 -21.19
CA GLU A 159 3.13 -8.68 -22.23
C GLU A 159 3.89 -7.60 -23.03
N SER A 160 4.24 -7.94 -24.28
CA SER A 160 5.00 -7.11 -25.22
C SER A 160 4.22 -5.96 -25.88
N ARG A 161 3.19 -5.43 -25.20
CA ARG A 161 2.38 -4.32 -25.72
C ARG A 161 2.93 -2.98 -25.24
N LEU A 162 3.39 -2.20 -26.21
CA LEU A 162 3.89 -0.83 -26.06
C LEU A 162 3.18 0.11 -27.04
N ASP A 163 1.93 -0.18 -27.42
CA ASP A 163 1.16 0.67 -28.32
C ASP A 163 0.68 1.96 -27.64
N LEU A 164 0.07 2.87 -28.41
CA LEU A 164 -0.41 4.17 -27.91
C LEU A 164 -1.50 4.02 -26.84
N TYR A 165 -2.28 2.94 -26.87
CA TYR A 165 -3.29 2.67 -25.83
C TYR A 165 -2.61 2.36 -24.51
N TYR A 166 -1.62 1.45 -24.48
CA TYR A 166 -0.88 1.14 -23.26
C TYR A 166 0.01 2.28 -22.78
N GLN A 167 0.48 3.14 -23.68
CA GLN A 167 1.23 4.35 -23.31
C GLN A 167 0.33 5.50 -22.81
N SER A 168 -0.99 5.40 -22.99
CA SER A 168 -1.94 6.39 -22.49
C SER A 168 -1.78 6.59 -20.97
N PRO A 169 -1.75 7.84 -20.47
CA PRO A 169 -1.70 8.10 -19.04
C PRO A 169 -2.83 7.45 -18.26
N TRP A 170 -4.04 7.39 -18.84
CA TRP A 170 -5.19 6.81 -18.15
C TRP A 170 -5.02 5.29 -18.04
N VAL A 171 -4.67 4.61 -19.12
CA VAL A 171 -4.49 3.14 -19.13
C VAL A 171 -3.34 2.73 -18.22
N ALA A 172 -2.15 3.30 -18.43
CA ALA A 172 -0.98 3.00 -17.62
C ALA A 172 -1.17 3.41 -16.15
N GLY A 173 -1.90 4.50 -15.92
CA GLY A 173 -2.30 4.98 -14.60
C GLY A 173 -3.23 4.01 -13.89
N CYS A 174 -4.28 3.50 -14.54
CA CYS A 174 -5.15 2.47 -13.97
C CYS A 174 -4.36 1.23 -13.55
N GLN A 175 -3.47 0.75 -14.42
CA GLN A 175 -2.61 -0.40 -14.13
C GLN A 175 -1.65 -0.12 -12.95
N ALA A 176 -1.05 1.07 -12.90
CA ALA A 176 -0.17 1.46 -11.80
C ALA A 176 -0.95 1.56 -10.47
N VAL A 177 -2.15 2.13 -10.49
CA VAL A 177 -3.04 2.23 -9.33
C VAL A 177 -3.41 0.84 -8.83
N GLU A 178 -3.78 -0.09 -9.71
CA GLU A 178 -4.11 -1.46 -9.33
C GLU A 178 -2.93 -2.15 -8.65
N PHE A 179 -1.74 -2.11 -9.24
CA PHE A 179 -0.56 -2.71 -8.60
C PHE A 179 -0.19 -2.03 -7.29
N LEU A 180 -0.38 -0.72 -7.19
CA LEU A 180 -0.07 0.01 -5.98
C LEU A 180 -1.03 -0.36 -4.84
N SER A 181 -2.32 -0.46 -5.15
CA SER A 181 -3.34 -0.93 -4.20
C SER A 181 -3.05 -2.35 -3.76
N LEU A 182 -2.75 -3.26 -4.70
CA LEU A 182 -2.37 -4.65 -4.38
C LEU A 182 -1.08 -4.72 -3.54
N ALA A 183 -0.08 -3.89 -3.84
CA ALA A 183 1.16 -3.82 -3.08
C ALA A 183 0.93 -3.33 -1.65
N LEU A 184 0.08 -2.32 -1.49
CA LEU A 184 -0.31 -1.79 -0.19
C LEU A 184 -1.11 -2.83 0.60
N GLU A 185 -2.07 -3.51 -0.02
CA GLU A 185 -2.87 -4.55 0.62
C GLU A 185 -1.99 -5.74 1.06
N ALA A 186 -1.19 -6.29 0.14
CA ALA A 186 -0.28 -7.39 0.43
C ALA A 186 0.73 -7.01 1.53
N GLY A 187 1.27 -5.80 1.46
CA GLY A 187 2.12 -5.23 2.48
C GLY A 187 1.43 -5.17 3.85
N MET A 188 0.25 -4.57 3.96
CA MET A 188 -0.49 -4.47 5.23
C MET A 188 -0.91 -5.84 5.79
N ASN A 189 -1.27 -6.78 4.92
CA ASN A 189 -1.58 -8.15 5.29
C ASN A 189 -0.34 -8.83 5.92
N LEU A 190 0.85 -8.64 5.33
CA LEU A 190 2.11 -9.08 5.92
C LEU A 190 2.41 -8.39 7.26
N MET A 191 2.17 -7.08 7.38
CA MET A 191 2.36 -6.34 8.64
C MET A 191 1.48 -6.88 9.78
N ASN A 192 0.27 -7.33 9.44
CA ASN A 192 -0.65 -7.99 10.37
C ASN A 192 -0.24 -9.44 10.70
N GLN A 193 0.56 -10.07 9.85
CA GLN A 193 0.93 -11.46 9.98
C GLN A 193 1.84 -11.69 11.18
N ARG A 194 1.36 -12.55 12.09
CA ARG A 194 2.04 -12.92 13.35
C ARG A 194 2.44 -11.73 14.23
N GLY A 195 2.14 -10.48 13.87
CA GLY A 195 2.52 -9.28 14.62
C GLY A 195 4.02 -8.95 14.59
N ILE A 196 4.78 -9.43 13.60
CA ILE A 196 6.25 -9.26 13.52
C ILE A 196 6.66 -7.78 13.59
N VAL A 197 6.05 -6.93 12.77
CA VAL A 197 6.45 -5.52 12.75
C VAL A 197 6.11 -4.81 14.04
N ALA A 198 4.92 -5.08 14.59
CA ALA A 198 4.54 -4.56 15.89
C ALA A 198 5.48 -5.04 17.01
N CYS A 199 5.96 -6.28 16.96
CA CYS A 199 6.96 -6.80 17.88
C CYS A 199 8.23 -5.92 17.85
N VAL A 200 8.78 -5.67 16.66
CA VAL A 200 9.98 -4.83 16.48
C VAL A 200 9.76 -3.39 16.93
N LEU A 201 8.59 -2.79 16.65
CA LEU A 201 8.28 -1.43 17.08
C LEU A 201 8.08 -1.34 18.61
N HIS A 202 7.42 -2.34 19.23
CA HIS A 202 7.33 -2.43 20.69
C HIS A 202 8.70 -2.65 21.34
N MET A 203 9.55 -3.48 20.73
CA MET A 203 10.93 -3.72 21.14
C MET A 203 11.76 -2.44 21.10
N TYR A 204 11.73 -1.71 19.98
CA TYR A 204 12.42 -0.42 19.85
C TYR A 204 11.96 0.59 20.90
N ASN A 205 10.65 0.75 21.07
CA ASN A 205 10.10 1.65 22.09
C ASN A 205 10.50 1.19 23.50
N LEU A 206 10.46 -0.10 23.82
CA LEU A 206 10.85 -0.64 25.13
C LEU A 206 12.30 -0.31 25.46
N VAL A 207 13.21 -0.62 24.55
CA VAL A 207 14.65 -0.40 24.65
C VAL A 207 14.94 1.10 24.85
N HIS A 208 14.28 1.96 24.08
CA HIS A 208 14.46 3.42 24.18
C HIS A 208 13.91 4.00 25.50
N GLN A 209 12.71 3.60 25.93
CA GLN A 209 12.08 4.13 27.14
C GLN A 209 12.79 3.70 28.44
N LEU A 210 13.46 2.56 28.43
CA LEU A 210 14.17 2.03 29.60
C LEU A 210 15.63 2.50 29.70
N GLY A 211 16.03 3.42 28.82
CA GLY A 211 17.31 4.12 28.92
C GLY A 211 18.52 3.23 28.66
N THR A 212 18.34 2.11 27.95
CA THR A 212 19.48 1.50 27.26
C THR A 212 20.02 2.53 26.27
N GLU A 213 21.34 2.60 26.09
CA GLU A 213 21.99 3.58 25.20
C GLU A 213 21.74 3.22 23.72
N CYS A 214 20.46 3.17 23.33
CA CYS A 214 19.99 2.91 22.00
C CYS A 214 19.90 4.23 21.23
N PRO A 215 20.62 4.38 20.11
CA PRO A 215 20.51 5.57 19.29
C PRO A 215 19.08 5.72 18.76
N LYS A 216 18.65 6.97 18.49
CA LYS A 216 17.39 7.20 17.80
C LYS A 216 17.54 6.75 16.35
N ILE A 217 16.75 5.76 15.95
CA ILE A 217 16.77 5.21 14.58
C ILE A 217 15.65 5.88 13.79
N PRO A 218 15.94 6.75 12.78
CA PRO A 218 14.94 7.58 12.12
C PRO A 218 13.76 6.80 11.52
N LEU A 219 14.04 5.68 10.87
CA LEU A 219 13.00 4.79 10.33
C LEU A 219 12.04 4.30 11.42
N LEU A 220 12.58 3.79 12.54
CA LEU A 220 11.75 3.20 13.59
C LEU A 220 10.97 4.27 14.38
N GLU A 221 11.52 5.47 14.53
CA GLU A 221 10.77 6.63 15.06
C GLU A 221 9.57 6.95 14.16
N THR A 222 9.82 7.08 12.86
CA THR A 222 8.77 7.39 11.87
C THR A 222 7.67 6.33 11.88
N LEU A 223 8.04 5.05 11.89
CA LEU A 223 7.08 3.94 11.94
C LEU A 223 6.32 3.88 13.26
N CYS A 224 6.97 4.18 14.40
CA CYS A 224 6.28 4.22 15.68
C CYS A 224 5.22 5.32 15.75
N ASP A 225 5.51 6.50 15.18
CA ASP A 225 4.54 7.60 15.09
C ASP A 225 3.43 7.29 14.08
N PHE A 226 3.80 6.77 12.91
CA PHE A 226 2.84 6.40 11.88
C PHE A 226 1.81 5.38 12.37
N PHE A 227 2.25 4.35 13.09
CA PHE A 227 1.38 3.30 13.62
C PHE A 227 0.96 3.50 15.08
N VAL A 228 1.06 4.72 15.62
CA VAL A 228 0.77 4.99 17.04
C VAL A 228 -0.64 4.57 17.44
N GLN A 229 -1.61 4.75 16.55
CA GLN A 229 -3.00 4.41 16.82
C GLN A 229 -3.23 2.89 16.76
N GLN A 230 -2.65 2.21 15.78
CA GLN A 230 -2.92 0.80 15.48
C GLN A 230 -2.11 -0.14 16.38
N ILE A 231 -0.81 0.15 16.59
CA ILE A 231 0.13 -0.72 17.29
C ILE A 231 0.23 -0.37 18.78
N PHE A 232 0.22 0.92 19.11
CA PHE A 232 0.36 1.42 20.47
C PHE A 232 -0.96 1.88 21.11
N LEU A 233 -2.08 1.73 20.40
CA LEU A 233 -3.43 2.06 20.89
C LEU A 233 -3.57 3.54 21.31
N GLY A 234 -2.90 4.42 20.58
CA GLY A 234 -3.02 5.89 20.69
C GLY A 234 -1.81 6.59 21.32
N SER A 235 -0.94 5.87 22.04
CA SER A 235 0.27 6.47 22.60
C SER A 235 1.36 5.43 22.86
N ARG A 236 2.62 5.78 22.59
CA ARG A 236 3.76 4.91 22.89
C ARG A 236 3.85 4.60 24.39
N PRO A 237 3.90 3.32 24.80
CA PRO A 237 3.91 2.95 26.22
C PRO A 237 5.22 3.36 26.90
N THR A 238 5.11 3.87 28.12
CA THR A 238 6.25 4.12 29.04
C THR A 238 6.26 3.16 30.24
N ARG A 239 5.20 2.33 30.35
CA ARG A 239 4.93 1.32 31.39
C ARG A 239 3.83 0.39 30.88
N ASN A 240 3.66 -0.76 31.54
CA ASN A 240 2.64 -1.76 31.20
C ASN A 240 2.79 -2.23 29.74
N PHE A 241 4.02 -2.40 29.30
CA PHE A 241 4.36 -2.73 27.92
C PHE A 241 3.65 -4.02 27.48
N GLN A 242 3.63 -5.03 28.35
CA GLN A 242 2.98 -6.32 28.12
C GLN A 242 1.48 -6.17 27.90
N THR A 243 0.83 -5.27 28.65
CA THR A 243 -0.62 -5.03 28.53
C THR A 243 -0.96 -4.43 27.17
N ILE A 244 -0.20 -3.43 26.71
CA ILE A 244 -0.44 -2.82 25.39
C ILE A 244 -0.16 -3.82 24.28
N TRP A 245 0.93 -4.59 24.38
CA TRP A 245 1.26 -5.64 23.44
C TRP A 245 0.16 -6.70 23.32
N HIS A 246 -0.32 -7.26 24.45
CA HIS A 246 -1.42 -8.24 24.44
C HIS A 246 -2.72 -7.66 23.89
N ARG A 247 -3.03 -6.39 24.17
CA ARG A 247 -4.21 -5.73 23.60
C ARG A 247 -4.09 -5.56 22.09
N TYR A 248 -2.93 -5.18 21.57
CA TYR A 248 -2.66 -5.20 20.14
C TYR A 248 -2.86 -6.60 19.54
N GLN A 249 -2.39 -7.63 20.26
CA GLN A 249 -2.62 -9.03 19.90
C GLN A 249 -4.11 -9.47 20.01
N GLY A 250 -5.01 -8.59 20.46
CA GLY A 250 -6.44 -8.84 20.53
C GLY A 250 -6.86 -9.52 21.84
N GLY A 251 -6.00 -9.49 22.86
CA GLY A 251 -6.34 -9.79 24.23
C GLY A 251 -7.28 -8.75 24.82
N SER A 252 -8.13 -9.17 25.75
CA SER A 252 -9.07 -8.29 26.46
C SER A 252 -8.88 -8.36 27.96
N ILE A 253 -9.09 -7.23 28.65
CA ILE A 253 -9.02 -7.19 30.10
C ILE A 253 -10.21 -7.99 30.64
N GLN A 254 -9.92 -9.02 31.42
CA GLN A 254 -10.91 -9.87 32.08
C GLN A 254 -10.94 -9.54 33.56
N ASN A 255 -12.15 -9.46 34.13
CA ASN A 255 -12.35 -9.37 35.56
C ASN A 255 -12.56 -10.78 36.10
N ASP A 256 -11.60 -11.27 36.88
CA ASP A 256 -11.67 -12.57 37.55
C ASP A 256 -11.69 -12.32 39.05
N GLY A 257 -12.86 -12.44 39.67
CA GLY A 257 -13.04 -12.23 41.11
C GLY A 257 -12.66 -10.82 41.62
N GLY A 258 -12.85 -9.78 40.81
CA GLY A 258 -12.46 -8.40 41.14
C GLY A 258 -10.99 -8.06 40.79
N MET A 259 -10.19 -9.04 40.38
CA MET A 259 -8.85 -8.83 39.87
C MET A 259 -8.88 -8.66 38.35
N ARG A 260 -8.36 -7.52 37.85
CA ARG A 260 -8.19 -7.30 36.41
C ARG A 260 -6.97 -8.09 35.92
N ARG A 261 -7.18 -9.03 35.01
CA ARG A 261 -6.13 -9.80 34.35
C ARG A 261 -6.17 -9.58 32.84
N MET A 262 -5.00 -9.55 32.23
CA MET A 262 -4.91 -9.48 30.77
C MET A 262 -5.21 -10.87 30.22
N GLY A 263 -6.36 -11.04 29.57
CA GLY A 263 -6.70 -12.29 28.89
C GLY A 263 -5.88 -12.44 27.61
N LEU A 264 -5.47 -13.68 27.30
CA LEU A 264 -4.89 -14.00 26.01
C LEU A 264 -5.88 -13.69 24.88
N PRO A 265 -5.39 -13.44 23.64
CA PRO A 265 -6.24 -13.27 22.49
C PRO A 265 -7.23 -14.43 22.38
N LYS A 266 -8.53 -14.14 22.55
CA LYS A 266 -9.55 -15.17 22.27
C LYS A 266 -9.47 -15.48 20.78
N LYS A 267 -9.26 -16.76 20.43
CA LYS A 267 -9.61 -17.28 19.10
C LYS A 267 -11.10 -16.98 18.95
N LYS A 268 -11.46 -16.00 18.13
CA LYS A 268 -12.86 -15.90 17.72
C LYS A 268 -13.12 -17.16 16.90
N ARG A 269 -14.16 -17.91 17.24
CA ARG A 269 -14.81 -18.82 16.30
C ARG A 269 -15.62 -17.94 15.36
N ASP A 270 -14.97 -17.15 14.51
CA ASP A 270 -15.72 -16.54 13.41
C ASP A 270 -15.95 -17.65 12.36
N LYS A 271 -17.15 -17.64 11.77
CA LYS A 271 -17.60 -18.61 10.75
C LYS A 271 -16.92 -18.37 9.40
N ASP A 272 -16.27 -17.23 9.26
CA ASP A 272 -15.42 -16.87 8.14
C ASP A 272 -13.98 -17.05 8.62
N ASP A 273 -13.21 -17.88 7.93
CA ASP A 273 -11.80 -18.22 8.18
C ASP A 273 -10.85 -17.01 8.04
N ASP A 274 -11.21 -15.82 8.54
CA ASP A 274 -10.35 -14.64 8.54
C ASP A 274 -9.35 -14.77 9.72
N TRP A 275 -8.41 -15.70 9.57
CA TRP A 275 -7.42 -16.08 10.58
C TRP A 275 -6.42 -14.95 10.90
N VAL A 276 -6.45 -13.84 10.14
CA VAL A 276 -5.77 -12.59 10.44
C VAL A 276 -6.79 -11.60 10.96
N LYS A 277 -6.88 -11.42 12.29
CA LYS A 277 -7.49 -10.18 12.82
C LYS A 277 -6.79 -9.01 12.13
N LYS A 278 -7.47 -8.25 11.26
CA LYS A 278 -6.96 -7.02 10.64
C LYS A 278 -6.68 -5.98 11.74
N ARG A 279 -5.53 -6.06 12.42
CA ARG A 279 -5.11 -5.16 13.51
C ARG A 279 -4.80 -3.78 12.95
N ILE A 280 -4.18 -3.78 11.78
CA ILE A 280 -3.91 -2.65 10.92
C ILE A 280 -4.92 -2.74 9.78
N ASN A 281 -5.87 -1.80 9.75
CA ASN A 281 -6.86 -1.71 8.68
C ASN A 281 -6.31 -0.75 7.60
N THR A 282 -6.11 -1.26 6.39
CA THR A 282 -5.58 -0.51 5.24
C THR A 282 -6.47 0.66 4.85
N ASP A 283 -7.79 0.46 4.80
CA ASP A 283 -8.78 1.49 4.43
C ASP A 283 -8.82 2.63 5.44
N ALA A 284 -8.55 2.31 6.71
CA ALA A 284 -8.43 3.32 7.76
C ALA A 284 -7.10 4.10 7.72
N LEU A 285 -6.11 3.63 6.96
CA LEU A 285 -4.79 4.24 6.81
C LEU A 285 -4.59 4.99 5.49
N SER A 286 -5.30 4.58 4.43
CA SER A 286 -5.16 5.14 3.10
C SER A 286 -6.52 5.31 2.45
N PHE A 287 -6.89 6.56 2.20
CA PHE A 287 -8.04 6.95 1.40
C PHE A 287 -7.87 6.57 -0.07
N PHE A 288 -6.62 6.52 -0.56
CA PHE A 288 -6.32 5.94 -1.88
C PHE A 288 -6.79 4.48 -1.97
N HIS A 289 -6.41 3.66 -0.98
CA HIS A 289 -6.81 2.27 -0.92
C HIS A 289 -8.32 2.10 -0.74
N ASP A 290 -8.93 2.81 0.22
CA ASP A 290 -10.37 2.76 0.47
C ASP A 290 -11.18 3.07 -0.80
N HIS A 291 -10.73 4.08 -1.56
CA HIS A 291 -11.38 4.44 -2.82
C HIS A 291 -11.23 3.33 -3.88
N PHE A 292 -10.06 2.70 -3.98
CA PHE A 292 -9.84 1.58 -4.90
C PHE A 292 -10.65 0.33 -4.51
N ASP A 293 -10.59 -0.09 -3.25
CA ASP A 293 -11.27 -1.29 -2.73
C ASP A 293 -12.80 -1.21 -2.86
N THR A 294 -13.35 0.01 -2.78
CA THR A 294 -14.78 0.27 -3.01
C THR A 294 -15.15 0.41 -4.49
N GLY A 295 -14.25 0.07 -5.42
CA GLY A 295 -14.48 0.18 -6.87
C GLY A 295 -14.69 1.63 -7.30
N TYR A 296 -13.89 2.55 -6.76
CA TYR A 296 -13.95 3.99 -7.01
C TYR A 296 -15.26 4.67 -6.56
N ARG A 297 -16.04 4.03 -5.68
CA ARG A 297 -17.24 4.64 -5.08
C ARG A 297 -16.92 5.48 -3.85
N GLY A 298 -15.84 5.15 -3.15
CA GLY A 298 -15.47 5.74 -1.86
C GLY A 298 -16.37 5.28 -0.72
N SER A 299 -15.80 4.98 0.44
CA SER A 299 -16.59 4.69 1.63
C SER A 299 -17.25 5.93 2.23
N THR A 300 -18.13 5.73 3.21
CA THR A 300 -18.69 6.84 3.99
C THR A 300 -17.61 7.63 4.73
N ALA A 301 -16.51 6.99 5.14
CA ALA A 301 -15.39 7.63 5.80
C ALA A 301 -14.54 8.46 4.82
N PHE A 302 -14.36 7.97 3.59
CA PHE A 302 -13.73 8.71 2.50
C PHE A 302 -14.50 10.01 2.22
N TRP A 303 -15.81 9.91 1.98
CA TRP A 303 -16.63 11.09 1.71
C TRP A 303 -16.73 12.04 2.92
N ALA A 304 -16.69 11.51 4.15
CA ALA A 304 -16.52 12.32 5.38
C ALA A 304 -15.32 13.26 5.25
N SER A 305 -14.19 12.66 4.93
CA SER A 305 -12.91 13.33 4.95
C SER A 305 -12.79 14.25 3.75
N ALA A 306 -13.24 13.82 2.56
CA ALA A 306 -13.20 14.63 1.34
C ALA A 306 -14.06 15.89 1.46
N LEU A 307 -15.26 15.79 2.03
CA LEU A 307 -16.16 16.93 2.13
C LEU A 307 -15.81 17.90 3.27
N THR A 308 -15.09 17.42 4.29
CA THR A 308 -14.70 18.22 5.48
C THR A 308 -13.22 18.59 5.52
N ASN A 309 -12.46 18.30 4.46
CA ASN A 309 -11.01 18.44 4.39
C ASN A 309 -10.30 17.73 5.56
N GLY A 310 -10.67 16.47 5.82
CA GLY A 310 -10.05 15.59 6.81
C GLY A 310 -10.45 15.84 8.25
N LYS A 311 -11.36 16.78 8.52
CA LYS A 311 -11.81 17.10 9.90
C LYS A 311 -12.66 16.01 10.52
N GLU A 312 -13.50 15.36 9.72
CA GLU A 312 -14.39 14.28 10.18
C GLU A 312 -13.96 12.94 9.58
N LYS A 313 -13.76 11.93 10.43
CA LYS A 313 -13.43 10.55 10.00
C LYS A 313 -14.67 9.66 9.88
N LYS A 314 -15.83 10.13 10.36
CA LYS A 314 -17.09 9.39 10.35
C LYS A 314 -18.25 10.34 10.16
N ILE A 315 -19.15 9.99 9.26
CA ILE A 315 -20.42 10.66 9.01
C ILE A 315 -21.51 9.99 9.85
N LYS A 316 -22.42 10.76 10.44
CA LYS A 316 -23.62 10.20 11.07
C LYS A 316 -24.62 9.85 9.96
N ASP A 317 -25.42 8.80 10.07
CA ASP A 317 -26.37 8.40 9.00
C ASP A 317 -27.24 9.56 8.46
N LYS A 318 -27.58 10.52 9.33
CA LYS A 318 -28.34 11.73 9.00
C LYS A 318 -27.64 12.67 8.00
N ASP A 319 -26.34 12.56 7.86
CA ASP A 319 -25.47 13.36 7.01
C ASP A 319 -25.23 12.70 5.63
N LEU A 320 -25.67 11.46 5.39
CA LEU A 320 -25.59 10.83 4.06
C LEU A 320 -26.36 11.64 3.00
N ASN A 321 -27.54 12.14 3.36
CA ASN A 321 -28.33 13.04 2.50
C ASN A 321 -27.62 14.37 2.20
N ARG A 322 -26.65 14.79 3.03
CA ARG A 322 -25.80 15.96 2.76
C ARG A 322 -24.74 15.62 1.71
N ILE A 323 -24.11 14.45 1.83
CA ILE A 323 -23.14 13.97 0.83
C ILE A 323 -23.80 13.88 -0.54
N GLU A 324 -24.93 13.18 -0.64
CA GLU A 324 -25.61 12.98 -1.91
C GLU A 324 -26.01 14.31 -2.57
N ARG A 325 -26.46 15.28 -1.76
CA ARG A 325 -26.74 16.64 -2.26
C ARG A 325 -25.48 17.33 -2.73
N GLU A 326 -24.38 17.30 -1.97
CA GLU A 326 -23.12 17.89 -2.44
C GLU A 326 -22.62 17.25 -3.75
N LEU A 327 -22.75 15.93 -3.91
CA LEU A 327 -22.35 15.22 -5.12
C LEU A 327 -23.24 15.55 -6.33
N LYS A 328 -24.53 15.84 -6.11
CA LYS A 328 -25.49 16.19 -7.18
C LYS A 328 -25.47 17.67 -7.54
N ASP A 329 -25.30 18.54 -6.55
CA ASP A 329 -25.51 19.99 -6.70
C ASP A 329 -24.22 20.73 -7.10
N LYS A 330 -23.05 20.11 -6.93
CA LYS A 330 -21.75 20.74 -7.23
C LYS A 330 -21.18 20.28 -8.58
N PRO A 331 -20.41 21.14 -9.26
CA PRO A 331 -19.63 20.74 -10.42
C PRO A 331 -18.72 19.54 -10.10
N MET A 332 -18.65 18.57 -11.00
CA MET A 332 -17.78 17.40 -10.86
C MET A 332 -16.32 17.81 -10.60
N THR A 333 -15.86 18.91 -11.20
CA THR A 333 -14.51 19.46 -11.00
C THR A 333 -14.22 19.77 -9.53
N ASP A 334 -15.20 20.30 -8.80
CA ASP A 334 -15.04 20.65 -7.38
C ASP A 334 -14.94 19.39 -6.53
N ILE A 335 -15.73 18.36 -6.87
CA ILE A 335 -15.68 17.06 -6.21
C ILE A 335 -14.33 16.38 -6.45
N LEU A 336 -13.85 16.35 -7.69
CA LEU A 336 -12.55 15.79 -8.05
C LEU A 336 -11.40 16.53 -7.33
N LEU A 337 -11.48 17.86 -7.20
CA LEU A 337 -10.47 18.63 -6.47
C LEU A 337 -10.46 18.28 -4.98
N LYS A 338 -11.63 18.09 -4.35
CA LYS A 338 -11.71 17.64 -2.95
C LYS A 338 -11.12 16.24 -2.77
N MET A 339 -11.42 15.31 -3.66
CA MET A 339 -10.85 13.96 -3.64
C MET A 339 -9.33 14.00 -3.81
N LYS A 340 -8.85 14.79 -4.78
CA LYS A 340 -7.42 15.00 -5.01
C LYS A 340 -6.74 15.53 -3.75
N ASN A 341 -7.26 16.59 -3.14
CA ASN A 341 -6.66 17.21 -1.96
C ASN A 341 -6.64 16.27 -0.74
N LEU A 342 -7.56 15.30 -0.67
CA LEU A 342 -7.56 14.29 0.38
C LEU A 342 -6.46 13.24 0.16
N VAL A 343 -6.27 12.80 -1.09
CA VAL A 343 -5.40 11.67 -1.45
C VAL A 343 -3.97 12.09 -1.76
N GLU A 344 -3.75 13.26 -2.35
CA GLU A 344 -2.42 13.77 -2.75
C GLU A 344 -1.37 13.78 -1.61
N PRO A 345 -1.71 14.08 -0.34
CA PRO A 345 -0.77 13.94 0.77
C PRO A 345 -0.25 12.52 0.98
N GLU A 346 -0.99 11.49 0.59
CA GLU A 346 -0.55 10.09 0.70
C GLU A 346 0.60 9.76 -0.26
N PHE A 347 0.86 10.62 -1.24
CA PHE A 347 1.94 10.49 -2.23
C PHE A 347 3.06 11.51 -2.04
N SER A 348 2.75 12.69 -1.48
CA SER A 348 3.64 13.85 -1.48
C SER A 348 4.05 14.36 -0.10
N SER A 349 3.43 13.86 0.98
CA SER A 349 3.82 14.25 2.34
C SER A 349 5.18 13.68 2.76
N SER A 350 5.65 14.08 3.94
CA SER A 350 6.88 13.55 4.55
C SER A 350 6.81 12.06 4.87
N VAL A 351 5.61 11.49 4.99
CA VAL A 351 5.39 10.05 5.20
C VAL A 351 4.32 9.58 4.19
N PRO A 352 4.70 9.41 2.91
CA PRO A 352 3.74 9.17 1.83
C PRO A 352 3.24 7.73 1.86
N VAL A 353 2.21 7.45 2.65
CA VAL A 353 1.67 6.08 2.90
C VAL A 353 1.46 5.26 1.64
N ALA A 354 0.95 5.85 0.55
CA ALA A 354 0.70 5.14 -0.69
C ALA A 354 2.00 4.70 -1.39
N ARG A 355 3.12 5.39 -1.15
CA ARG A 355 4.42 5.10 -1.75
C ARG A 355 5.31 4.21 -0.88
N ILE A 356 4.92 3.92 0.36
CA ILE A 356 5.72 3.08 1.26
C ILE A 356 5.65 1.62 0.81
N ASN A 357 6.83 1.01 0.64
CA ASN A 357 7.01 -0.40 0.39
C ASN A 357 6.94 -1.19 1.71
N PHE A 358 5.72 -1.49 2.15
CA PHE A 358 5.48 -2.26 3.37
C PHE A 358 6.01 -3.70 3.31
N LEU A 359 6.20 -4.27 2.11
CA LEU A 359 6.87 -5.57 1.95
C LEU A 359 8.33 -5.50 2.39
N ALA A 360 9.04 -4.42 2.01
CA ALA A 360 10.42 -4.20 2.42
C ALA A 360 10.54 -3.91 3.93
N ILE A 361 9.60 -3.16 4.51
CA ILE A 361 9.55 -2.92 5.97
C ILE A 361 9.32 -4.22 6.73
N TYR A 362 8.37 -5.05 6.28
CA TYR A 362 8.13 -6.36 6.87
C TYR A 362 9.41 -7.22 6.84
N LYS A 363 10.08 -7.30 5.68
CA LYS A 363 11.33 -8.06 5.54
C LYS A 363 12.41 -7.56 6.50
N LEU A 364 12.60 -6.24 6.63
CA LEU A 364 13.55 -5.66 7.58
C LEU A 364 13.21 -6.06 9.02
N CYS A 365 11.94 -6.00 9.42
CA CYS A 365 11.52 -6.38 10.76
C CYS A 365 11.78 -7.87 11.03
N SER A 366 11.55 -8.73 10.05
CA SER A 366 11.91 -10.15 10.14
C SER A 366 13.42 -10.35 10.29
N GLU A 367 14.24 -9.56 9.60
CA GLU A 367 15.71 -9.56 9.76
C GLU A 367 16.16 -9.13 11.15
N VAL A 368 15.51 -8.13 11.75
CA VAL A 368 15.76 -7.74 13.16
C VAL A 368 15.52 -8.92 14.09
N LEU A 369 14.37 -9.59 13.98
CA LEU A 369 14.06 -10.74 14.85
C LEU A 369 15.07 -11.88 14.64
N LEU A 370 15.41 -12.22 13.40
CA LEU A 370 16.44 -13.21 13.12
C LEU A 370 17.81 -12.83 13.71
N GLU A 371 18.15 -11.55 13.76
CA GLU A 371 19.39 -11.08 14.37
C GLU A 371 19.35 -11.17 15.91
N VAL A 372 18.20 -10.95 16.55
CA VAL A 372 18.03 -11.23 17.99
C VAL A 372 18.30 -12.71 18.26
N ALA A 373 17.73 -13.62 17.47
CA ALA A 373 18.00 -15.06 17.61
C ALA A 373 19.48 -15.40 17.46
N ARG A 374 20.14 -14.87 16.42
CA ARG A 374 21.57 -15.12 16.21
C ARG A 374 22.40 -14.66 17.40
N LEU A 375 22.10 -13.49 17.92
CA LEU A 375 22.76 -12.92 19.08
C LEU A 375 22.54 -13.76 20.34
N TYR A 376 21.30 -14.18 20.59
CA TYR A 376 20.93 -15.04 21.70
C TYR A 376 21.66 -16.38 21.64
N CYS A 377 21.68 -17.05 20.48
CA CYS A 377 22.37 -18.33 20.32
C CYS A 377 23.90 -18.22 20.39
N ALA A 378 24.48 -17.06 20.08
CA ALA A 378 25.93 -16.85 20.12
C ALA A 378 26.45 -16.64 21.55
N ASP A 379 25.70 -15.93 22.39
CA ASP A 379 26.06 -15.61 23.77
C ASP A 379 24.80 -15.47 24.63
N VAL A 380 24.34 -16.59 25.20
CA VAL A 380 23.14 -16.63 26.05
C VAL A 380 23.45 -15.90 27.36
N PRO A 381 22.80 -14.76 27.67
CA PRO A 381 23.03 -14.08 28.94
C PRO A 381 22.65 -15.00 30.10
N ALA A 382 23.46 -15.03 31.17
CA ALA A 382 23.22 -15.89 32.34
C ALA A 382 21.81 -15.73 32.95
N GLU A 383 21.26 -14.51 32.88
CA GLU A 383 19.91 -14.19 33.34
C GLU A 383 18.79 -14.91 32.54
N LEU A 384 19.13 -15.38 31.34
CA LEU A 384 18.23 -16.03 30.38
C LEU A 384 18.51 -17.54 30.23
N GLU A 385 19.45 -18.12 30.99
CA GLU A 385 19.74 -19.57 30.93
C GLU A 385 18.57 -20.46 31.35
N LEU A 386 17.61 -19.92 32.12
CA LEU A 386 16.41 -20.65 32.56
C LEU A 386 15.33 -20.77 31.49
N TYR A 387 15.54 -20.12 30.34
CA TYR A 387 14.61 -20.21 29.22
C TYR A 387 14.76 -21.57 28.51
N PRO A 388 13.65 -22.17 28.00
CA PRO A 388 13.68 -23.50 27.39
C PRO A 388 14.73 -23.60 26.26
N SER A 389 15.50 -24.69 26.26
CA SER A 389 16.55 -25.00 25.27
C SER A 389 16.05 -25.07 23.83
N ASP A 390 14.73 -25.21 23.62
CA ASP A 390 14.09 -25.22 22.30
C ASP A 390 14.07 -23.83 21.63
N MET A 391 14.45 -22.75 22.34
CA MET A 391 14.72 -21.43 21.72
C MET A 391 16.12 -21.34 21.07
N SER A 392 16.85 -22.44 20.95
CA SER A 392 18.12 -22.50 20.21
C SER A 392 17.95 -22.49 18.68
N MET A 393 16.72 -22.54 18.18
CA MET A 393 16.39 -22.42 16.76
C MET A 393 16.41 -20.94 16.35
N VAL A 394 17.26 -20.62 15.36
CA VAL A 394 17.26 -19.27 14.76
C VAL A 394 16.09 -19.16 13.78
N ASP A 395 14.90 -18.87 14.30
CA ASP A 395 13.69 -18.61 13.54
C ASP A 395 12.91 -17.41 14.10
N VAL A 396 11.99 -16.85 13.32
CA VAL A 396 11.20 -15.68 13.74
C VAL A 396 10.13 -16.02 14.81
N PRO A 397 9.46 -17.17 14.79
CA PRO A 397 8.48 -17.55 15.82
C PRO A 397 9.06 -17.69 17.23
N CYS A 398 10.25 -18.28 17.37
CA CYS A 398 10.95 -18.41 18.65
C CYS A 398 11.25 -17.02 19.22
N GLU A 399 11.69 -16.08 18.37
CA GLU A 399 12.01 -14.71 18.80
C GLU A 399 10.80 -13.87 19.15
N PHE A 400 9.68 -14.13 18.49
CA PHE A 400 8.40 -13.58 18.92
C PHE A 400 8.02 -14.05 20.33
N GLY A 401 8.29 -15.33 20.64
CA GLY A 401 8.15 -15.91 21.98
C GLY A 401 9.12 -15.28 23.00
N PHE A 402 10.39 -15.15 22.63
CA PHE A 402 11.43 -14.50 23.42
C PHE A 402 11.04 -13.07 23.82
N PHE A 403 10.56 -12.28 22.85
CA PHE A 403 10.07 -10.94 23.13
C PHE A 403 8.88 -10.94 24.09
N GLY A 404 7.92 -11.84 23.89
CA GLY A 404 6.74 -11.99 24.75
C GLY A 404 7.07 -12.33 26.21
N LEU A 405 8.16 -13.05 26.45
CA LEU A 405 8.62 -13.34 27.80
C LEU A 405 9.50 -12.21 28.37
N SER A 406 10.33 -11.60 27.53
CA SER A 406 11.17 -10.45 27.91
C SER A 406 10.34 -9.28 28.41
N ILE A 407 9.23 -8.95 27.71
CA ILE A 407 8.34 -7.85 28.09
C ILE A 407 7.61 -8.12 29.42
N LEU A 408 7.28 -9.39 29.72
CA LEU A 408 6.69 -9.81 31.00
C LEU A 408 7.70 -9.64 32.15
N GLU A 409 8.94 -10.08 31.93
CA GLU A 409 10.01 -9.92 32.90
C GLU A 409 10.27 -8.43 33.20
N VAL A 410 10.35 -7.62 32.15
CA VAL A 410 10.55 -6.18 32.26
C VAL A 410 9.43 -5.52 33.08
N ASP A 411 8.16 -5.74 32.72
CA ASP A 411 7.02 -5.19 33.48
C ASP A 411 7.02 -5.69 34.94
N THR A 412 7.48 -6.92 35.20
CA THR A 412 7.61 -7.47 36.56
C THR A 412 8.70 -6.75 37.35
N ARG A 413 9.89 -6.57 36.78
CA ARG A 413 11.01 -5.85 37.40
C ARG A 413 10.68 -4.38 37.65
N MET A 414 9.92 -3.74 36.76
CA MET A 414 9.46 -2.35 36.91
C MET A 414 8.57 -2.11 38.16
N LYS A 415 7.97 -3.15 38.75
CA LYS A 415 7.16 -3.02 39.98
C LYS A 415 7.98 -2.72 41.23
N SER A 416 9.30 -2.94 41.20
CA SER A 416 10.19 -2.68 42.34
C SER A 416 11.27 -1.67 41.97
N LYS A 417 11.67 -0.81 42.92
CA LYS A 417 12.75 0.18 42.69
C LYS A 417 14.07 -0.50 42.30
N LYS A 418 14.45 -1.58 43.01
CA LYS A 418 15.66 -2.36 42.76
C LYS A 418 15.64 -3.05 41.39
N GLY A 419 14.49 -3.61 41.00
CA GLY A 419 14.31 -4.23 39.68
C GLY A 419 14.45 -3.19 38.56
N LYS A 420 13.82 -2.02 38.72
CA LYS A 420 13.88 -0.94 37.73
C LYS A 420 15.30 -0.44 37.50
N SER A 421 16.12 -0.27 38.54
CA SER A 421 17.51 0.19 38.38
C SER A 421 18.40 -0.81 37.63
N GLY A 422 18.07 -2.11 37.67
CA GLY A 422 18.81 -3.15 36.95
C GLY A 422 18.45 -3.28 35.47
N LEU A 423 17.31 -2.72 35.03
CA LEU A 423 16.81 -2.92 33.67
C LEU A 423 17.74 -2.37 32.59
N LYS A 424 18.40 -1.22 32.81
CA LYS A 424 19.32 -0.64 31.83
C LYS A 424 20.43 -1.60 31.38
N ASN A 425 20.80 -2.54 32.25
CA ASN A 425 21.88 -3.49 32.00
C ASN A 425 21.41 -4.92 31.68
N HIS A 426 20.09 -5.15 31.60
CA HIS A 426 19.50 -6.46 31.42
C HIS A 426 19.88 -7.08 30.07
N GLY A 427 20.26 -8.36 30.05
CA GLY A 427 20.73 -9.06 28.85
C GLY A 427 19.74 -8.99 27.69
N CYS A 428 18.46 -9.24 27.93
CA CYS A 428 17.45 -9.21 26.87
C CYS A 428 17.33 -7.83 26.18
N LEU A 429 17.41 -6.72 26.93
CA LEU A 429 17.32 -5.38 26.35
C LEU A 429 18.57 -5.01 25.56
N LYS A 430 19.75 -5.50 25.98
CA LYS A 430 21.00 -5.33 25.23
C LYS A 430 20.98 -6.10 23.92
N LEU A 431 20.53 -7.36 23.93
CA LEU A 431 20.39 -8.17 22.71
C LEU A 431 19.43 -7.50 21.71
N MET A 432 18.27 -7.07 22.18
CA MET A 432 17.29 -6.34 21.36
C MET A 432 17.87 -5.05 20.78
N ARG A 433 18.54 -4.24 21.62
CA ARG A 433 19.23 -3.02 21.17
C ARG A 433 20.24 -3.34 20.07
N ASP A 434 21.10 -4.33 20.29
CA ASP A 434 22.21 -4.64 19.39
C ASP A 434 21.71 -5.13 18.04
N ALA A 435 20.65 -5.95 18.03
CA ALA A 435 19.97 -6.35 16.80
C ALA A 435 19.36 -5.15 16.06
N LEU A 436 18.64 -4.28 16.76
CA LEU A 436 18.05 -3.07 16.19
C LEU A 436 19.10 -2.15 15.57
N VAL A 437 20.21 -1.92 16.27
CA VAL A 437 21.31 -1.08 15.78
C VAL A 437 21.96 -1.73 14.55
N ARG A 438 22.35 -3.01 14.62
CA ARG A 438 23.00 -3.69 13.48
C ARG A 438 22.16 -3.68 12.20
N VAL A 439 20.85 -3.86 12.33
CA VAL A 439 19.97 -4.03 11.17
C VAL A 439 19.39 -2.70 10.69
N CYS A 440 19.08 -1.76 11.59
CA CYS A 440 18.31 -0.56 11.27
C CYS A 440 19.10 0.76 11.36
N GLU A 441 20.32 0.77 11.91
CA GLU A 441 21.10 2.01 12.01
C GLU A 441 21.36 2.64 10.63
N GLY A 442 21.25 3.97 10.57
CA GLY A 442 21.38 4.74 9.34
C GLY A 442 20.18 4.70 8.41
N LYS A 443 19.18 3.83 8.66
CA LYS A 443 18.01 3.70 7.78
C LYS A 443 16.97 4.80 8.01
N SER A 444 16.39 5.24 6.91
CA SER A 444 15.35 6.28 6.80
C SER A 444 14.11 5.75 6.08
N ILE A 445 12.98 6.47 6.14
CA ILE A 445 11.73 6.02 5.48
C ILE A 445 11.85 6.11 3.95
N GLU A 446 12.66 7.03 3.46
CA GLU A 446 12.91 7.32 2.04
C GLU A 446 13.50 6.10 1.31
N GLU A 447 14.31 5.30 1.99
CA GLU A 447 14.88 4.05 1.46
C GLU A 447 13.82 2.95 1.23
N PHE A 448 12.65 3.10 1.85
CA PHE A 448 11.54 2.15 1.80
C PHE A 448 10.39 2.69 0.95
N LEU A 449 10.61 3.72 0.14
CA LEU A 449 9.65 4.14 -0.87
C LEU A 449 9.85 3.33 -2.16
N TRP A 450 8.76 3.06 -2.88
CA TRP A 450 8.83 2.53 -4.24
C TRP A 450 9.62 3.49 -5.14
N LYS A 451 10.61 2.98 -5.85
CA LYS A 451 11.56 3.80 -6.63
C LYS A 451 10.98 4.26 -7.96
N GLU A 452 10.08 3.45 -8.52
CA GLU A 452 9.54 3.66 -9.87
C GLU A 452 8.18 4.39 -9.87
N LEU A 453 7.74 4.94 -8.73
CA LEU A 453 6.51 5.74 -8.56
C LEU A 453 6.75 7.25 -8.54
#